data_AF-A0A0G0BNX1-F1
#
_entry.id   AF-A0A0G0BNX1-F1
#
_cell.length_a   1.000
_cell.length_b   1.000
_cell.length_c   1.000
_cell.angle_alpha   90.00
_cell.angle_beta   90.00
_cell.angle_gamma   90.00
#
_symmetry.space_group_name_H-M   'P 1'
#
loop_
_entity.id
_entity.type
_entity.pdbx_description
1 polymer ?
#
loop_
_entity_poly.entity_id
_entity_poly.type
_entity_poly.pdbx_seq_one_letter_code
_entity_poly.pdbx_strand_id
1 'polypeptide(L)'
;MQKICKNCQQSFEITDEDLKFYEKVSPIFGEKKHLIPAPSLCPDCRQQRRLSFRNERNLYNHKCNLCQKAIITIYSPDKNYTIYCRDCWWSDKWDTINYGRDFDFSRPFFEQYENLLQTVPKAAIISYNCENCDYTNYQNDSRNCYLTFGSGVME
;
A
#
# COMPACT_ATOMS: atom_id res chain seq x y z
N MET A 1 24.99 14.30 -13.86
CA MET A 1 24.68 15.57 -13.15
C MET A 1 24.49 15.33 -11.65
N GLN A 2 25.15 16.13 -10.80
CA GLN A 2 24.96 16.08 -9.34
C GLN A 2 23.74 16.91 -8.91
N LYS A 3 22.91 16.37 -8.02
CA LYS A 3 21.76 17.07 -7.41
C LYS A 3 21.76 16.94 -5.89
N ILE A 4 21.13 17.90 -5.21
CA ILE A 4 20.88 17.86 -3.77
C ILE A 4 19.47 17.31 -3.51
N CYS A 5 19.35 16.31 -2.65
CA CYS A 5 18.08 15.72 -2.24
C CYS A 5 17.27 16.72 -1.43
N LYS A 6 16.03 17.03 -1.85
CA LYS A 6 15.17 17.98 -1.12
C LYS A 6 14.75 17.53 0.29
N ASN A 7 14.90 16.25 0.62
CA ASN A 7 14.49 15.68 1.91
C ASN A 7 15.66 15.59 2.90
N CYS A 8 16.70 14.84 2.56
CA CYS A 8 17.84 14.61 3.46
C CYS A 8 19.05 15.54 3.19
N GLN A 9 18.97 16.43 2.20
CA GLN A 9 20.05 17.35 1.80
C GLN A 9 21.36 16.69 1.31
N GLN A 10 21.38 15.37 1.14
CA GLN A 10 22.53 14.65 0.58
C GLN A 10 22.64 14.85 -0.93
N SER A 11 23.87 14.93 -1.45
CA SER A 11 24.15 14.90 -2.88
C SER A 11 23.90 13.52 -3.46
N PHE A 12 23.31 13.45 -4.65
CA PHE A 12 23.16 12.21 -5.40
C PHE A 12 23.32 12.48 -6.89
N GLU A 13 23.80 11.47 -7.60
CA GLU A 13 24.03 11.54 -9.03
C GLU A 13 22.78 11.15 -9.82
N ILE A 14 22.60 11.81 -10.97
CA ILE A 14 21.71 11.41 -12.06
C ILE A 14 22.59 11.29 -13.30
N THR A 15 22.73 10.08 -13.84
CA THR A 15 23.62 9.82 -14.97
C THR A 15 22.98 10.26 -16.28
N ASP A 16 23.78 10.31 -17.36
CA ASP A 16 23.25 10.60 -18.69
C ASP A 16 22.36 9.44 -19.19
N GLU A 17 22.66 8.21 -18.76
CA GLU A 17 21.81 7.03 -18.99
C GLU A 17 20.45 7.18 -18.31
N ASP A 18 20.40 7.69 -17.07
CA ASP A 18 19.13 7.96 -16.37
C ASP A 18 18.27 8.97 -17.17
N LEU A 19 18.89 10.04 -17.66
CA LEU A 19 18.20 11.07 -18.45
C LEU A 19 17.65 10.51 -19.77
N LYS A 20 18.46 9.72 -20.49
CA LYS A 20 18.02 9.02 -21.71
C LYS A 20 16.91 8.02 -21.41
N PHE A 21 16.96 7.32 -20.29
CA PHE A 21 15.90 6.42 -19.86
C PHE A 21 14.58 7.17 -19.61
N TYR A 22 14.61 8.25 -18.84
CA TYR A 22 13.42 9.07 -18.58
C TYR A 22 12.82 9.60 -19.88
N GLU A 23 13.64 10.11 -20.80
CA GLU A 23 13.19 10.53 -22.11
C GLU A 23 12.57 9.37 -22.90
N LYS A 24 13.17 8.17 -22.88
CA LYS A 24 12.67 6.99 -23.59
C LYS A 24 11.31 6.52 -23.07
N VAL A 25 11.10 6.49 -21.76
CA VAL A 25 9.85 6.02 -21.14
C VAL A 25 8.77 7.10 -21.02
N SER A 26 9.09 8.34 -21.43
CA SER A 26 8.14 9.45 -21.42
C SER A 26 6.97 9.17 -22.37
N PRO A 27 5.73 9.16 -21.87
CA PRO A 27 4.57 8.82 -22.68
C PRO A 27 4.28 9.88 -23.74
N ILE A 28 3.69 9.45 -24.84
CA ILE A 28 3.21 10.32 -25.91
C ILE A 28 1.69 10.25 -25.92
N PHE A 29 1.05 11.40 -25.77
CA PHE A 29 -0.40 11.53 -25.84
C PHE A 29 -0.73 12.46 -27.02
N GLY A 30 -1.42 11.92 -28.04
CA GLY A 30 -1.57 12.61 -29.32
C GLY A 30 -0.21 12.84 -29.99
N GLU A 31 0.07 14.08 -30.38
CA GLU A 31 1.35 14.48 -31.00
C GLU A 31 2.37 15.04 -29.99
N LYS A 32 2.06 15.00 -28.69
CA LYS A 32 2.89 15.60 -27.64
C LYS A 32 3.55 14.54 -26.77
N LYS A 33 4.88 14.64 -26.64
CA LYS A 33 5.66 13.86 -25.68
C LYS A 33 5.64 14.55 -24.31
N HIS A 34 5.26 13.81 -23.27
CA HIS A 34 5.21 14.29 -21.90
C HIS A 34 6.44 13.79 -21.14
N LEU A 35 7.44 14.65 -21.00
CA LEU A 35 8.71 14.28 -20.36
C LEU A 35 8.51 13.92 -18.89
N ILE A 36 8.99 12.73 -18.51
CA ILE A 36 9.09 12.32 -17.10
C ILE A 36 10.28 13.06 -16.48
N PRO A 37 10.07 13.87 -15.43
CA PRO A 37 11.14 14.64 -14.84
C PRO A 37 12.11 13.75 -14.05
N ALA A 38 13.39 14.08 -14.13
CA ALA A 38 14.41 13.45 -13.32
C ALA A 38 14.16 13.71 -11.82
N PRO A 39 14.52 12.78 -10.92
CA PRO A 39 14.10 12.79 -9.53
C PRO A 39 14.65 13.99 -8.75
N SER A 40 13.87 14.43 -7.74
CA SER A 40 14.23 15.49 -6.79
C SER A 40 14.71 14.95 -5.44
N LEU A 41 14.63 13.64 -5.25
CA LEU A 41 15.02 12.92 -4.03
C LEU A 41 16.09 11.88 -4.37
N CYS A 42 17.02 11.65 -3.46
CA CYS A 42 17.97 10.56 -3.57
C CYS A 42 17.27 9.19 -3.56
N PRO A 43 17.93 8.13 -4.04
CA PRO A 43 17.36 6.78 -4.09
C PRO A 43 16.75 6.31 -2.76
N ASP A 44 17.42 6.57 -1.63
CA ASP A 44 16.97 6.14 -0.29
C ASP A 44 15.70 6.86 0.14
N CYS A 45 15.62 8.18 -0.04
CA CYS A 45 14.41 8.94 0.28
C CYS A 45 13.23 8.51 -0.61
N ARG A 46 13.48 8.14 -1.87
CA ARG A 46 12.43 7.55 -2.74
C ARG A 46 12.00 6.19 -2.20
N GLN A 47 12.93 5.38 -1.72
CA GLN A 47 12.64 4.07 -1.14
C GLN A 47 11.81 4.19 0.14
N GLN A 48 12.17 5.11 1.05
CA GLN A 48 11.40 5.39 2.25
C GLN A 48 9.95 5.80 1.92
N ARG A 49 9.76 6.68 0.92
CA ARG A 49 8.41 7.06 0.46
C ARG A 49 7.64 5.87 -0.10
N ARG A 50 8.26 5.01 -0.91
CA ARG A 50 7.61 3.77 -1.42
C ARG A 50 7.19 2.84 -0.29
N LEU A 51 8.00 2.76 0.77
CA LEU A 51 7.75 1.88 1.92
C LEU A 51 6.86 2.51 3.00
N SER A 52 6.53 3.80 2.90
CA SER A 52 5.79 4.53 3.95
C SER A 52 4.41 3.93 4.28
N PHE A 53 3.78 3.26 3.31
CA PHE A 53 2.49 2.59 3.47
C PHE A 53 2.61 1.06 3.56
N ARG A 54 3.84 0.53 3.59
CA ARG A 54 4.10 -0.92 3.68
C ARG A 54 4.40 -1.29 5.12
N ASN A 55 3.53 -2.10 5.72
CA ASN A 55 3.85 -2.80 6.97
C ASN A 55 3.86 -4.31 6.71
N GLU A 56 5.03 -4.90 6.83
CA GLU A 56 5.22 -6.33 6.58
C GLU A 56 5.20 -7.17 7.85
N ARG A 57 5.70 -6.64 8.97
CA ARG A 57 6.10 -7.45 10.14
C ARG A 57 5.47 -7.02 11.47
N ASN A 58 4.90 -5.81 11.57
CA ASN A 58 4.25 -5.41 12.82
C ASN A 58 2.81 -5.92 12.80
N LEU A 59 2.53 -6.89 13.67
CA LEU A 59 1.23 -7.53 13.78
C LEU A 59 0.55 -7.12 15.08
N TYR A 60 -0.75 -6.87 15.01
CA TYR A 60 -1.58 -6.44 16.13
C TYR A 60 -2.80 -7.34 16.26
N ASN A 61 -3.26 -7.58 17.49
CA ASN A 61 -4.53 -8.26 17.71
C ASN A 61 -5.70 -7.33 17.40
N HIS A 62 -6.72 -7.83 16.71
CA HIS A 62 -7.93 -7.09 16.39
C HIS A 62 -9.14 -8.04 16.31
N LYS A 63 -10.34 -7.48 16.17
CA LYS A 63 -11.56 -8.22 15.81
C LYS A 63 -12.02 -7.83 14.41
N CYS A 64 -12.32 -8.80 13.55
CA CYS A 64 -12.87 -8.50 12.22
C CYS A 64 -14.13 -7.64 12.35
N ASN A 65 -14.18 -6.47 11.71
CA ASN A 65 -15.33 -5.57 11.80
C ASN A 65 -16.60 -6.16 11.18
N LEU A 66 -16.49 -7.19 10.32
CA LEU A 66 -17.63 -7.85 9.69
C LEU A 66 -18.15 -9.04 10.52
N CYS A 67 -17.29 -10.01 10.86
CA CYS A 67 -17.69 -11.27 11.49
C CYS A 67 -17.30 -11.37 12.98
N GLN A 68 -16.65 -10.35 13.54
CA GLN A 68 -16.24 -10.25 14.95
C GLN A 68 -15.25 -11.31 15.45
N LYS A 69 -14.74 -12.19 14.57
CA LYS A 69 -13.67 -13.14 14.90
C LYS A 69 -12.39 -12.42 15.31
N ALA A 70 -11.66 -12.99 16.27
CA ALA A 70 -10.32 -12.56 16.60
C ALA A 70 -9.38 -12.80 15.41
N ILE A 71 -8.54 -11.82 15.10
CA ILE A 71 -7.62 -11.83 13.97
C ILE A 71 -6.33 -11.11 14.33
N ILE A 72 -5.29 -11.35 13.54
CA ILE A 72 -4.13 -10.47 13.47
C ILE A 72 -4.27 -9.46 12.32
N THR A 73 -3.64 -8.31 12.46
CA THR A 73 -3.62 -7.30 11.41
C THR A 73 -2.32 -6.52 11.35
N ILE A 74 -1.98 -5.97 10.17
CA ILE A 74 -0.88 -5.04 9.96
C ILE A 74 -1.22 -3.59 10.36
N TYR A 75 -2.44 -3.31 10.79
CA TYR A 75 -2.84 -1.97 11.18
C TYR A 75 -2.78 -1.81 12.70
N SER A 76 -2.10 -0.76 13.15
CA SER A 76 -2.05 -0.41 14.56
C SER A 76 -3.44 0.02 15.05
N PRO A 77 -3.84 -0.34 16.29
CA PRO A 77 -5.17 -0.06 16.83
C PRO A 77 -5.48 1.44 16.98
N ASP A 78 -4.48 2.32 16.98
CA ASP A 78 -4.67 3.78 17.09
C ASP A 78 -5.23 4.44 15.81
N LYS A 79 -5.27 3.73 14.68
CA LYS A 79 -5.71 4.29 13.38
C LYS A 79 -7.20 4.11 13.08
N ASN A 80 -7.94 3.40 13.94
CA ASN A 80 -9.40 3.20 13.83
C ASN A 80 -9.89 2.79 12.43
N TYR A 81 -9.10 1.98 11.70
CA TYR A 81 -9.51 1.48 10.39
C TYR A 81 -10.57 0.39 10.53
N THR A 82 -11.49 0.33 9.56
CA THR A 82 -12.37 -0.83 9.38
C THR A 82 -11.56 -1.97 8.76
N ILE A 83 -11.43 -3.09 9.46
CA ILE A 83 -10.53 -4.19 9.12
C ILE A 83 -11.32 -5.51 8.99
N TYR A 84 -11.17 -6.18 7.86
CA TYR A 84 -11.79 -7.48 7.59
C TYR A 84 -10.77 -8.61 7.60
N CYS A 85 -11.14 -9.75 8.19
CA CYS A 85 -10.35 -10.97 8.08
C CYS A 85 -10.25 -11.43 6.61
N ARG A 86 -9.27 -12.28 6.30
CA ARG A 86 -9.05 -12.81 4.94
C ARG A 86 -10.34 -13.35 4.31
N ASP A 87 -11.07 -14.20 5.04
CA ASP A 87 -12.27 -14.84 4.52
C ASP A 87 -13.41 -13.82 4.29
N CYS A 88 -13.51 -12.76 5.10
CA CYS A 88 -14.50 -11.71 4.89
C CYS A 88 -14.13 -10.78 3.74
N TRP A 89 -12.84 -10.44 3.64
CA TRP A 89 -12.30 -9.59 2.58
C TRP A 89 -12.56 -10.18 1.19
N TRP A 90 -12.33 -11.48 1.01
CA TRP A 90 -12.56 -12.19 -0.25
C TRP A 90 -13.98 -12.77 -0.41
N SER A 91 -14.92 -12.41 0.47
CA SER A 91 -16.32 -12.86 0.36
C SER A 91 -17.22 -11.81 -0.28
N ASP A 92 -18.36 -12.25 -0.81
CA ASP A 92 -19.41 -11.39 -1.36
C ASP A 92 -20.26 -10.67 -0.28
N LYS A 93 -19.81 -10.69 0.99
CA LYS A 93 -20.56 -10.08 2.11
C LYS A 93 -20.40 -8.56 2.21
N TRP A 94 -19.55 -7.97 1.38
CA TRP A 94 -19.33 -6.53 1.31
C TRP A 94 -18.98 -6.13 -0.12
N ASP A 95 -19.20 -4.85 -0.44
CA ASP A 95 -18.90 -4.28 -1.75
C ASP A 95 -18.27 -2.90 -1.55
N THR A 96 -17.22 -2.62 -2.33
CA THR A 96 -16.57 -1.32 -2.41
C THR A 96 -17.50 -0.19 -2.86
N ILE A 97 -18.47 -0.49 -3.73
CA ILE A 97 -19.41 0.50 -4.28
C ILE A 97 -20.26 1.13 -3.16
N ASN A 98 -20.56 0.37 -2.11
CA ASN A 98 -21.36 0.84 -0.97
C ASN A 98 -20.70 1.98 -0.18
N TYR A 99 -19.40 2.23 -0.38
CA TYR A 99 -18.66 3.30 0.31
C TYR A 99 -18.45 4.54 -0.56
N GLY A 100 -18.94 4.51 -1.80
CA GLY A 100 -18.94 5.65 -2.72
C GLY A 100 -19.71 6.83 -2.15
N ARG A 101 -19.18 8.04 -2.37
CA ARG A 101 -19.75 9.30 -1.89
C ARG A 101 -19.34 10.45 -2.80
N ASP A 102 -20.20 11.46 -2.90
CA ASP A 102 -19.87 12.69 -3.62
C ASP A 102 -18.79 13.49 -2.88
N PHE A 103 -17.98 14.23 -3.62
CA PHE A 103 -16.96 15.12 -3.05
C PHE A 103 -17.58 16.45 -2.61
N ASP A 104 -17.38 16.82 -1.35
CA ASP A 104 -17.87 18.07 -0.79
C ASP A 104 -16.82 19.19 -0.91
N PHE A 105 -17.03 20.12 -1.85
CA PHE A 105 -16.12 21.25 -2.06
C PHE A 105 -16.12 22.29 -0.92
N SER A 106 -17.06 22.20 0.04
CA SER A 106 -17.11 23.10 1.20
C SER A 106 -16.17 22.67 2.33
N ARG A 107 -15.60 21.46 2.27
CA ARG A 107 -14.76 20.87 3.31
C ARG A 107 -13.33 20.59 2.82
N PRO A 108 -12.33 20.59 3.72
CA PRO A 108 -10.96 20.21 3.37
C PRO A 108 -10.86 18.79 2.80
N PHE A 109 -10.05 18.60 1.77
CA PHE A 109 -9.84 17.30 1.12
C PHE A 109 -9.36 16.23 2.09
N PHE A 110 -8.34 16.52 2.90
CA PHE A 110 -7.67 15.50 3.74
C PHE A 110 -8.58 14.95 4.84
N GLU A 111 -9.51 15.76 5.36
CA GLU A 111 -10.48 15.30 6.35
C GLU A 111 -11.48 14.31 5.72
N GLN A 112 -12.01 14.65 4.54
CA GLN A 112 -12.90 13.74 3.79
C GLN A 112 -12.17 12.46 3.40
N TYR A 113 -10.90 12.57 2.99
CA TYR A 113 -10.06 11.46 2.61
C TYR A 113 -9.74 10.55 3.81
N GLU A 114 -9.40 11.10 4.97
CA GLU A 114 -9.16 10.32 6.19
C GLU A 114 -10.42 9.55 6.61
N ASN A 115 -11.58 10.21 6.58
CA ASN A 115 -12.85 9.54 6.87
C ASN A 115 -13.13 8.40 5.88
N LEU A 116 -12.86 8.60 4.59
CA LEU A 116 -12.96 7.54 3.59
C LEU A 116 -12.00 6.38 3.92
N LEU A 117 -10.75 6.67 4.25
CA LEU A 117 -9.75 5.65 4.59
C LEU A 117 -10.11 4.84 5.85
N GLN A 118 -10.79 5.45 6.83
CA GLN A 118 -11.26 4.81 8.05
C GLN A 118 -12.50 3.92 7.82
N THR A 119 -13.40 4.37 6.96
CA THR A 119 -14.68 3.70 6.71
C THR A 119 -14.59 2.58 5.68
N VAL A 120 -13.79 2.75 4.62
CA VAL A 120 -13.59 1.71 3.61
C VAL A 120 -12.79 0.55 4.22
N PRO A 121 -13.33 -0.69 4.20
CA PRO A 121 -12.66 -1.84 4.78
C PRO A 121 -11.27 -2.07 4.19
N LYS A 122 -10.37 -2.62 5.02
CA LYS A 122 -9.03 -3.05 4.62
C LYS A 122 -8.86 -4.53 4.95
N ALA A 123 -8.14 -5.26 4.11
CA ALA A 123 -7.71 -6.62 4.43
C ALA A 123 -6.77 -6.59 5.65
N ALA A 124 -7.06 -7.39 6.67
CA ALA A 124 -6.27 -7.42 7.90
C ALA A 124 -4.78 -7.75 7.66
N ILE A 125 -4.54 -8.69 6.74
CA ILE A 125 -3.24 -9.13 6.24
C ILE A 125 -3.37 -9.31 4.73
N ILE A 126 -2.24 -9.21 4.02
CA ILE A 126 -2.19 -9.48 2.59
C ILE A 126 -1.96 -10.98 2.41
N SER A 127 -3.02 -11.73 2.18
CA SER A 127 -2.93 -13.17 1.92
C SER A 127 -3.96 -13.62 0.89
N TYR A 128 -3.53 -14.48 -0.03
CA TYR A 128 -4.38 -15.06 -1.07
C TYR A 128 -4.24 -16.58 -1.10
N ASN A 129 -5.38 -17.28 -1.18
CA ASN A 129 -5.43 -18.75 -1.31
C ASN A 129 -4.51 -19.51 -0.31
N CYS A 130 -4.57 -19.14 0.97
CA CYS A 130 -3.77 -19.78 2.02
C CYS A 130 -4.63 -20.60 2.98
N GLU A 131 -4.15 -21.76 3.40
CA GLU A 131 -4.80 -22.67 4.35
C GLU A 131 -3.99 -22.75 5.65
N ASN A 132 -4.62 -22.58 6.81
CA ASN A 132 -3.95 -22.63 8.12
C ASN A 132 -2.72 -21.69 8.26
N CYS A 133 -2.77 -20.50 7.64
CA CYS A 133 -1.68 -19.51 7.61
C CYS A 133 -2.05 -18.21 8.33
N ASP A 134 -2.77 -18.30 9.45
CA ASP A 134 -3.38 -17.13 10.12
C ASP A 134 -2.35 -16.11 10.63
N TYR A 135 -1.09 -16.50 10.78
CA TYR A 135 0.01 -15.65 11.29
C TYR A 135 1.02 -15.25 10.21
N THR A 136 0.59 -15.21 8.96
CA THR A 136 1.43 -14.83 7.81
C THR A 136 0.96 -13.51 7.19
N ASN A 137 1.84 -12.84 6.45
CA ASN A 137 1.48 -11.64 5.70
C ASN A 137 2.34 -11.53 4.43
N TYR A 138 1.77 -10.96 3.38
CA TYR A 138 2.30 -11.07 2.02
C TYR A 138 2.54 -12.53 1.60
N GLN A 139 1.53 -13.37 1.80
CA GLN A 139 1.59 -14.82 1.58
C GLN A 139 0.57 -15.27 0.54
N ASN A 140 0.99 -16.08 -0.44
CA ASN A 140 0.10 -16.62 -1.46
C ASN A 140 0.26 -18.14 -1.59
N ASP A 141 -0.85 -18.83 -1.89
CA ASP A 141 -0.87 -20.25 -2.31
C ASP A 141 -0.10 -21.19 -1.37
N SER A 142 -0.32 -21.05 -0.07
CA SER A 142 0.48 -21.74 0.94
C SER A 142 -0.34 -22.42 2.02
N ARG A 143 0.22 -23.47 2.60
CA ARG A 143 -0.46 -24.29 3.60
C ARG A 143 0.39 -24.44 4.85
N ASN A 144 -0.27 -24.40 6.01
CA ASN A 144 0.35 -24.68 7.32
C ASN A 144 1.60 -23.84 7.64
N CYS A 145 1.67 -22.61 7.12
CA CYS A 145 2.79 -21.70 7.35
C CYS A 145 2.56 -20.80 8.57
N TYR A 146 3.62 -20.54 9.33
CA TYR A 146 3.55 -19.77 10.57
C TYR A 146 4.68 -18.74 10.64
N LEU A 147 4.34 -17.47 10.87
CA LEU A 147 5.29 -16.34 10.97
C LEU A 147 6.25 -16.21 9.78
N THR A 148 5.80 -16.63 8.60
CA THR A 148 6.47 -16.38 7.33
C THR A 148 5.91 -15.11 6.68
N PHE A 149 6.79 -14.32 6.07
CA PHE A 149 6.45 -13.05 5.46
C PHE A 149 7.02 -12.95 4.05
N GLY A 150 6.22 -12.44 3.10
CA GLY A 150 6.71 -12.15 1.74
C GLY A 150 7.13 -13.39 0.96
N SER A 151 6.48 -14.53 1.20
CA SER A 151 6.79 -15.80 0.52
C SER A 151 5.64 -16.22 -0.39
N GLY A 152 5.98 -16.92 -1.48
CA GLY A 152 5.02 -17.55 -2.38
C GLY A 152 4.75 -19.00 -1.97
N VAL A 153 4.24 -19.79 -2.91
CA VAL A 153 3.91 -21.23 -2.79
C VAL A 153 4.82 -21.95 -1.79
N MET A 154 4.25 -22.32 -0.66
CA MET A 154 4.88 -23.18 0.35
C MET A 154 3.92 -24.33 0.66
N GLU A 155 4.38 -25.55 0.41
CA GLU A 155 3.62 -26.80 0.58
C GLU A 155 3.67 -27.33 2.02
#